data_AF-A0A1S3GX16-F1
#
_entry.id   AF-A0A1S3GX16-F1
#
_cell.length_a   1.000
_cell.length_b   1.000
_cell.length_c   1.000
_cell.angle_alpha   90.00
_cell.angle_beta   90.00
_cell.angle_gamma   90.00
#
_symmetry.space_group_name_H-M   'P 1'
#
loop_
_entity.id
_entity.type
_entity.pdbx_description
1 polymer ?
#
loop_
_entity_poly.entity_id
_entity_poly.type
_entity_poly.pdbx_seq_one_letter_code
_entity_poly.pdbx_strand_id
1 'polypeptide(L)'
;MDWGLKVSEGISLLLTVLRDPALQKSSKAWYVLRVQALQLLAAYLSLSANSLSDTLREQLQIQGWQTPETALLDSHKLLRSIILLLMGSDVLSTQKTSVEAPFLDYGENVVQKWQVLSEVLSCSEKLVCRLGQLGCVSEAKAFCLEALKLTTKLQIPSQCAVFLVLKGELELVRSDIDLCQSDLQQVLFLLESCT
;
A
#
# COMPACT_ATOMS: atom_id res chain seq x y z
N MET A 1 -24.38 14.18 -15.96
CA MET A 1 -23.88 12.83 -15.61
C MET A 1 -23.75 12.80 -14.11
N ASP A 2 -24.50 11.93 -13.43
CA ASP A 2 -24.54 11.88 -11.96
C ASP A 2 -23.41 10.99 -11.43
N TRP A 3 -22.27 11.61 -11.11
CA TRP A 3 -21.09 10.92 -10.59
C TRP A 3 -21.30 10.35 -9.18
N GLY A 4 -22.20 10.94 -8.38
CA GLY A 4 -22.47 10.50 -7.01
C GLY A 4 -23.14 9.12 -6.96
N LEU A 5 -24.10 8.87 -7.87
CA LEU A 5 -24.77 7.57 -7.99
C LEU A 5 -23.78 6.45 -8.35
N LYS A 6 -22.85 6.71 -9.28
CA LYS A 6 -21.84 5.71 -9.70
C LYS A 6 -20.87 5.37 -8.58
N VAL A 7 -20.47 6.34 -7.77
CA VAL A 7 -19.60 6.11 -6.60
C VAL A 7 -20.31 5.24 -5.55
N SER A 8 -21.58 5.54 -5.27
CA SER A 8 -22.40 4.77 -4.34
C SER A 8 -22.60 3.32 -4.81
N GLU A 9 -22.91 3.12 -6.09
CA GLU A 9 -23.05 1.80 -6.69
C GLU A 9 -21.75 0.99 -6.62
N GLY A 10 -20.62 1.61 -6.98
CA GLY A 10 -19.32 0.96 -6.91
C GLY A 10 -18.95 0.53 -5.49
N ILE A 11 -19.19 1.37 -4.48
CA ILE A 11 -18.98 1.02 -3.07
C ILE A 11 -19.88 -0.15 -2.65
N SER A 12 -21.15 -0.16 -3.05
CA SER A 12 -22.08 -1.26 -2.76
C SER A 12 -21.61 -2.60 -3.36
N LEU A 13 -21.12 -2.58 -4.60
CA LEU A 13 -20.56 -3.77 -5.26
C LEU A 13 -19.28 -4.24 -4.55
N LEU A 14 -18.38 -3.30 -4.19
CA LEU A 14 -17.15 -3.63 -3.46
C LEU A 14 -17.44 -4.22 -2.09
N LEU A 15 -18.44 -3.72 -1.36
CA LEU A 15 -18.86 -4.30 -0.09
C LEU A 15 -19.41 -5.71 -0.27
N THR A 16 -20.13 -5.98 -1.35
CA THR A 16 -20.63 -7.32 -1.66
C THR A 16 -19.47 -8.30 -1.86
N VAL A 17 -18.46 -7.89 -2.64
CA VAL A 17 -17.23 -8.66 -2.83
C VAL A 17 -16.51 -8.86 -1.49
N LEU A 18 -16.19 -7.79 -0.76
CA LEU A 18 -15.39 -7.87 0.47
C LEU A 18 -16.03 -8.68 1.61
N ARG A 19 -17.38 -8.82 1.58
CA ARG A 19 -18.16 -9.63 2.52
C ARG A 19 -18.31 -11.09 2.09
N ASP A 20 -17.95 -11.44 0.85
CA ASP A 20 -18.07 -12.81 0.37
C ASP A 20 -17.25 -13.76 1.28
N PRO A 21 -17.88 -14.80 1.85
CA PRO A 21 -17.17 -15.78 2.67
C PRO A 21 -16.04 -16.50 1.92
N ALA A 22 -16.10 -16.59 0.59
CA ALA A 22 -15.02 -17.12 -0.23
C ALA A 22 -13.74 -16.28 -0.10
N LEU A 23 -13.87 -14.96 0.11
CA LEU A 23 -12.76 -14.05 0.38
C LEU A 23 -12.16 -14.19 1.79
N GLN A 24 -12.81 -14.98 2.66
CA GLN A 24 -12.27 -15.40 3.94
C GLN A 24 -11.60 -16.79 3.88
N LYS A 25 -11.70 -17.50 2.74
CA LYS A 25 -11.03 -18.79 2.56
C LYS A 25 -9.53 -18.58 2.41
N SER A 26 -8.74 -19.49 2.98
CA SER A 26 -7.28 -19.48 2.93
C SER A 26 -6.75 -19.89 1.56
N SER A 27 -7.04 -19.10 0.52
CA SER A 27 -6.42 -19.26 -0.79
C SER A 27 -5.74 -17.96 -1.23
N LYS A 28 -4.57 -18.12 -1.83
CA LYS A 28 -3.68 -17.03 -2.25
C LYS A 28 -4.39 -16.06 -3.19
N ALA A 29 -5.18 -16.56 -4.14
CA ALA A 29 -5.92 -15.75 -5.10
C ALA A 29 -6.99 -14.87 -4.40
N TRP A 30 -7.68 -15.41 -3.40
CA TRP A 30 -8.68 -14.66 -2.64
C TRP A 30 -8.03 -13.57 -1.79
N TYR A 31 -6.87 -13.81 -1.19
CA TYR A 31 -6.17 -12.77 -0.45
C TYR A 31 -5.74 -11.60 -1.33
N VAL A 32 -5.19 -11.85 -2.51
CA VAL A 32 -4.81 -10.78 -3.45
C VAL A 32 -6.04 -10.02 -3.93
N LEU A 33 -7.13 -10.72 -4.27
CA LEU A 33 -8.38 -10.05 -4.64
C LEU A 33 -8.93 -9.17 -3.51
N ARG A 34 -8.85 -9.64 -2.25
CA ARG A 34 -9.27 -8.87 -1.07
C ARG A 34 -8.44 -7.59 -0.93
N VAL A 35 -7.13 -7.69 -1.09
CA VAL A 35 -6.21 -6.54 -1.08
C VAL A 35 -6.61 -5.53 -2.16
N GLN A 36 -6.80 -5.97 -3.40
CA GLN A 36 -7.14 -5.09 -4.52
C GLN A 36 -8.50 -4.44 -4.31
N ALA A 37 -9.50 -5.18 -3.80
CA ALA A 37 -10.81 -4.65 -3.48
C ALA A 37 -10.76 -3.60 -2.36
N LEU A 38 -9.91 -3.77 -1.34
CA LEU A 38 -9.70 -2.77 -0.28
C LEU A 38 -9.03 -1.50 -0.80
N GLN A 39 -7.99 -1.63 -1.63
CA GLN A 39 -7.35 -0.47 -2.25
C GLN A 39 -8.30 0.28 -3.20
N LEU A 40 -9.15 -0.45 -3.92
CA LEU A 40 -10.17 0.15 -4.79
C LEU A 40 -11.26 0.84 -3.96
N LEU A 41 -11.69 0.23 -2.85
CA LEU A 41 -12.61 0.87 -1.90
C LEU A 41 -12.03 2.19 -1.38
N ALA A 42 -10.74 2.22 -1.02
CA ALA A 42 -10.07 3.45 -0.60
C ALA A 42 -10.09 4.53 -1.68
N ALA A 43 -9.88 4.16 -2.95
CA ALA A 43 -9.97 5.08 -4.07
C ALA A 43 -11.40 5.65 -4.21
N TYR A 44 -12.44 4.81 -4.11
CA TYR A 44 -13.83 5.27 -4.15
C TYR A 44 -14.17 6.23 -2.99
N LEU A 45 -13.76 5.88 -1.78
CA LEU A 45 -13.95 6.71 -0.59
C LEU A 45 -13.21 8.07 -0.69
N SER A 46 -12.19 8.16 -1.55
CA SER A 46 -11.44 9.39 -1.80
C SER A 46 -12.14 10.36 -2.77
N LEU A 47 -13.13 9.90 -3.55
CA LEU A 47 -13.75 10.70 -4.62
C LEU A 47 -14.87 11.62 -4.14
N SER A 48 -15.70 11.20 -3.16
CA SER A 48 -16.75 12.06 -2.59
C SER A 48 -17.44 11.45 -1.36
N ALA A 49 -17.07 11.89 -0.15
CA ALA A 49 -17.72 11.45 1.10
C ALA A 49 -19.19 11.90 1.22
N ASN A 50 -19.56 12.97 0.52
CA ASN A 50 -20.89 13.61 0.64
C ASN A 50 -21.98 12.95 -0.21
N SER A 51 -21.64 12.00 -1.08
CA SER A 51 -22.60 11.32 -1.96
C SER A 51 -23.04 9.95 -1.44
N LEU A 52 -22.54 9.51 -0.30
CA LEU A 52 -22.89 8.22 0.28
C LEU A 52 -24.20 8.30 1.06
N SER A 53 -25.10 7.36 0.76
CA SER A 53 -26.31 7.16 1.55
C SER A 53 -25.97 6.79 3.00
N ASP A 54 -26.84 7.15 3.94
CA ASP A 54 -26.63 6.83 5.36
C ASP A 54 -26.52 5.32 5.60
N THR A 55 -27.27 4.52 4.83
CA THR A 55 -27.21 3.06 4.86
C THR A 55 -25.83 2.50 4.48
N LEU A 56 -25.18 3.06 3.46
CA LEU A 56 -23.83 2.64 3.06
C LEU A 56 -22.78 3.09 4.06
N ARG A 57 -22.95 4.29 4.65
CA ARG A 57 -22.05 4.80 5.69
C ARG A 57 -22.08 3.90 6.93
N GLU A 58 -23.26 3.52 7.40
CA GLU A 58 -23.43 2.59 8.52
C GLU A 58 -22.80 1.23 8.20
N GLN A 59 -23.02 0.73 6.99
CA GLN A 59 -22.43 -0.52 6.52
C GLN A 59 -20.89 -0.50 6.49
N LEU A 60 -20.29 0.60 6.04
CA LEU A 60 -18.85 0.81 6.05
C LEU A 60 -18.32 0.91 7.49
N GLN A 61 -19.05 1.59 8.37
CA GLN A 61 -18.72 1.71 9.79
C GLN A 61 -18.69 0.35 10.49
N ILE A 62 -19.68 -0.51 10.26
CA ILE A 62 -19.72 -1.87 10.83
C ILE A 62 -18.51 -2.70 10.38
N GLN A 63 -18.05 -2.52 9.14
CA GLN A 63 -16.88 -3.22 8.61
C GLN A 63 -15.54 -2.57 8.96
N GLY A 64 -15.55 -1.39 9.57
CA GLY A 64 -14.34 -0.64 9.93
C GLY A 64 -13.69 0.16 8.81
N TRP A 65 -14.35 0.31 7.64
CA TRP A 65 -13.81 1.01 6.47
C TRP A 65 -14.47 2.37 6.23
N GLN A 66 -14.45 3.20 7.26
CA GLN A 66 -15.10 4.52 7.22
C GLN A 66 -14.30 5.53 6.37
N THR A 67 -12.98 5.34 6.30
CA THR A 67 -12.09 6.26 5.60
C THR A 67 -11.16 5.51 4.65
N PRO A 68 -10.65 6.19 3.60
CA PRO A 68 -9.65 5.60 2.70
C PRO A 68 -8.45 5.01 3.44
N GLU A 69 -8.00 5.67 4.50
CA GLU A 69 -6.85 5.27 5.31
C GLU A 69 -7.13 3.95 6.04
N THR A 70 -8.32 3.79 6.62
CA THR A 70 -8.69 2.52 7.28
C THR A 70 -8.72 1.34 6.31
N ALA A 71 -9.25 1.54 5.10
CA ALA A 71 -9.26 0.51 4.06
C ALA A 71 -7.83 0.17 3.56
N LEU A 72 -6.97 1.18 3.38
CA LEU A 72 -5.58 0.98 3.00
C LEU A 72 -4.75 0.31 4.10
N LEU A 73 -4.97 0.64 5.36
CA LEU A 73 -4.28 0.02 6.49
C LEU A 73 -4.64 -1.47 6.60
N ASP A 74 -5.90 -1.83 6.41
CA ASP A 74 -6.31 -3.24 6.40
C ASP A 74 -5.76 -3.99 5.19
N SER A 75 -5.72 -3.35 4.01
CA SER A 75 -5.04 -3.87 2.83
C SER A 75 -3.56 -4.15 3.12
N HIS A 76 -2.86 -3.16 3.70
CA HIS A 76 -1.45 -3.26 4.04
C HIS A 76 -1.17 -4.35 5.10
N LYS A 77 -2.02 -4.47 6.13
CA LYS A 77 -1.92 -5.56 7.12
C LYS A 77 -2.02 -6.92 6.46
N LEU A 78 -3.01 -7.10 5.57
CA LEU A 78 -3.19 -8.35 4.84
C LEU A 78 -1.99 -8.66 3.96
N LEU A 79 -1.50 -7.67 3.21
CA LEU A 79 -0.28 -7.78 2.41
C LEU A 79 0.95 -8.18 3.24
N ARG A 80 1.12 -7.59 4.43
CA ARG A 80 2.19 -7.96 5.36
C ARG A 80 2.08 -9.42 5.78
N SER A 81 0.87 -9.89 6.11
CA SER A 81 0.63 -11.31 6.42
C SER A 81 0.95 -12.23 5.24
N ILE A 82 0.62 -11.83 4.01
CA ILE A 82 0.95 -12.59 2.79
C ILE A 82 2.47 -12.63 2.57
N ILE A 83 3.19 -11.52 2.73
CA ILE A 83 4.66 -11.50 2.63
C ILE A 83 5.28 -12.47 3.63
N LEU A 84 4.86 -12.42 4.89
CA LEU A 84 5.39 -13.32 5.92
C LEU A 84 5.14 -14.79 5.58
N LEU A 85 3.97 -15.10 5.00
CA LEU A 85 3.64 -16.45 4.56
C LEU A 85 4.46 -16.91 3.34
N LEU A 86 4.68 -16.01 2.37
CA LEU A 86 5.32 -16.35 1.09
C LEU A 86 6.85 -16.24 1.10
N MET A 87 7.40 -15.37 1.95
CA MET A 87 8.80 -14.95 1.91
C MET A 87 9.50 -15.02 3.28
N GLY A 88 8.78 -15.40 4.34
CA GLY A 88 9.33 -15.44 5.70
C GLY A 88 9.54 -14.05 6.32
N SER A 89 10.10 -14.02 7.54
CA SER A 89 10.31 -12.80 8.31
C SER A 89 11.39 -11.87 7.76
N ASP A 90 12.34 -12.40 6.99
CA ASP A 90 13.60 -11.70 6.67
C ASP A 90 13.45 -10.58 5.64
N VAL A 91 12.38 -10.62 4.85
CA VAL A 91 12.03 -9.52 3.95
C VAL A 91 11.69 -8.26 4.75
N LEU A 92 10.94 -8.42 5.83
CA LEU A 92 10.41 -7.32 6.65
C LEU A 92 11.26 -7.00 7.90
N SER A 93 12.08 -7.95 8.38
CA SER A 93 12.88 -7.78 9.60
C SER A 93 14.18 -6.97 9.39
N THR A 94 14.73 -6.46 10.49
CA THR A 94 16.03 -5.76 10.59
C THR A 94 17.15 -6.63 11.17
N GLN A 95 16.88 -7.88 11.57
CA GLN A 95 17.89 -8.75 12.18
C GLN A 95 18.46 -9.77 11.19
N LYS A 96 19.79 -9.76 11.07
CA LYS A 96 20.61 -10.80 10.44
C LYS A 96 20.70 -12.00 11.40
N THR A 97 19.84 -13.00 11.26
CA THR A 97 20.14 -14.39 11.65
C THR A 97 18.98 -15.31 11.29
N SER A 98 19.14 -16.15 10.27
CA SER A 98 18.98 -17.60 10.34
C SER A 98 18.84 -18.20 8.94
N VAL A 99 19.57 -19.30 8.72
CA VAL A 99 19.56 -20.30 7.64
C VAL A 99 18.66 -19.97 6.44
N GLU A 100 19.31 -19.66 5.31
CA GLU A 100 18.71 -19.69 3.98
C GLU A 100 18.01 -21.04 3.77
N ALA A 101 16.69 -21.08 4.01
CA ALA A 101 15.88 -22.12 3.41
C ALA A 101 16.00 -21.90 1.90
N PRO A 102 16.55 -22.85 1.13
CA PRO A 102 16.66 -22.70 -0.31
C PRO A 102 15.24 -22.79 -0.86
N PHE A 103 14.59 -21.64 -1.01
CA PHE A 103 13.32 -21.57 -1.71
C PHE A 103 13.62 -21.90 -3.17
N LEU A 104 13.28 -23.13 -3.56
CA LEU A 104 13.27 -23.57 -4.96
C LEU A 104 12.17 -22.79 -5.69
N ASP A 105 12.55 -21.64 -6.26
CA ASP A 105 11.72 -20.80 -7.10
C ASP A 105 11.64 -21.38 -8.52
N TYR A 106 10.50 -21.99 -8.87
CA TYR A 106 10.16 -22.33 -10.25
C TYR A 106 8.74 -21.85 -10.59
N GLY A 107 8.58 -21.26 -11.79
CA GLY A 107 7.28 -20.98 -12.41
C GLY A 107 6.43 -19.89 -11.73
N GLU A 108 5.14 -20.18 -11.56
CA GLU A 108 4.11 -19.25 -11.07
C GLU A 108 4.38 -18.63 -9.69
N ASN A 109 5.21 -19.27 -8.87
CA ASN A 109 5.54 -18.80 -7.52
C ASN A 109 6.33 -17.47 -7.54
N VAL A 110 7.19 -17.28 -8.55
CA VAL A 110 7.97 -16.04 -8.70
C VAL A 110 7.06 -14.88 -9.11
N VAL A 111 6.17 -15.10 -10.08
CA VAL A 111 5.21 -14.08 -10.53
C VAL A 111 4.31 -13.63 -9.39
N GLN A 112 3.84 -14.57 -8.57
CA GLN A 112 3.00 -14.26 -7.41
C GLN A 112 3.75 -13.46 -6.34
N LYS A 113 5.01 -13.81 -6.04
CA LYS A 113 5.84 -13.02 -5.11
C LYS A 113 6.01 -11.59 -5.62
N TRP A 114 6.32 -11.42 -6.90
CA TRP A 114 6.42 -10.09 -7.52
C TRP A 114 5.11 -9.32 -7.50
N GLN A 115 3.99 -9.99 -7.74
CA GLN A 115 2.66 -9.36 -7.65
C GLN A 115 2.40 -8.85 -6.23
N VAL A 116 2.64 -9.67 -5.20
CA VAL A 116 2.44 -9.25 -3.81
C VAL A 116 3.37 -8.09 -3.43
N LEU A 117 4.65 -8.14 -3.84
CA LEU A 117 5.59 -7.05 -3.59
C LEU A 117 5.17 -5.75 -4.28
N SER A 118 4.69 -5.84 -5.53
CA SER A 118 4.16 -4.68 -6.27
C SER A 118 2.94 -4.08 -5.57
N GLU A 119 2.01 -4.92 -5.11
CA GLU A 119 0.84 -4.48 -4.36
C GLU A 119 1.20 -3.83 -3.03
N VAL A 120 2.25 -4.32 -2.33
CA VAL A 120 2.77 -3.69 -1.10
C VAL A 120 3.30 -2.31 -1.39
N LEU A 121 4.13 -2.16 -2.42
CA LEU A 121 4.69 -0.87 -2.78
C LEU A 121 3.60 0.11 -3.21
N SER A 122 2.63 -0.31 -4.03
CA SER A 122 1.49 0.53 -4.41
C SER A 122 0.62 0.93 -3.21
N CYS A 123 0.36 0.00 -2.28
CA CYS A 123 -0.42 0.29 -1.08
C CYS A 123 0.32 1.25 -0.14
N SER A 124 1.63 1.08 0.02
CA SER A 124 2.48 1.97 0.82
C SER A 124 2.54 3.38 0.23
N GLU A 125 2.71 3.52 -1.09
CA GLU A 125 2.68 4.81 -1.78
C GLU A 125 1.37 5.56 -1.48
N LYS A 126 0.23 4.88 -1.66
CA LYS A 126 -1.10 5.45 -1.35
C LYS A 126 -1.21 5.85 0.11
N LEU A 127 -0.76 5.01 1.05
CA LEU A 127 -0.77 5.34 2.49
C LEU A 127 0.07 6.58 2.80
N VAL A 128 1.29 6.66 2.26
CA VAL A 128 2.20 7.79 2.45
C VAL A 128 1.54 9.09 1.98
N CYS A 129 0.98 9.09 0.76
CA CYS A 129 0.29 10.26 0.21
C CYS A 129 -0.90 10.69 1.07
N ARG A 130 -1.78 9.74 1.47
CA ARG A 130 -2.98 10.07 2.27
C ARG A 130 -2.63 10.56 3.66
N LEU A 131 -1.73 9.87 4.37
CA LEU A 131 -1.30 10.27 5.71
C LEU A 131 -0.54 11.61 5.67
N GLY A 132 0.26 11.85 4.63
CA GLY A 132 0.92 13.14 4.42
C GLY A 132 -0.07 14.29 4.25
N GLN A 133 -1.10 14.11 3.42
CA GLN A 133 -2.17 15.09 3.21
C GLN A 133 -2.98 15.39 4.49
N LEU A 134 -3.15 14.39 5.36
CA LEU A 134 -3.82 14.55 6.65
C LEU A 134 -2.92 15.15 7.74
N GLY A 135 -1.64 15.39 7.45
CA GLY A 135 -0.67 15.90 8.42
C GLY A 135 -0.11 14.83 9.38
N CYS A 136 -0.42 13.56 9.18
CA CYS A 136 0.11 12.42 9.93
C CYS A 136 1.55 12.06 9.47
N VAL A 137 2.45 13.06 9.45
CA VAL A 137 3.75 12.99 8.79
C VAL A 137 4.65 11.90 9.36
N SER A 138 4.65 11.68 10.68
CA SER A 138 5.48 10.64 11.30
C SER A 138 5.08 9.23 10.86
N GLU A 139 3.78 9.00 10.71
CA GLU A 139 3.23 7.70 10.32
C GLU A 139 3.44 7.47 8.82
N ALA A 140 3.20 8.49 7.99
CA ALA A 140 3.54 8.49 6.57
C ALA A 140 5.03 8.17 6.36
N LYS A 141 5.93 8.81 7.12
CA LYS A 141 7.37 8.58 7.03
C LYS A 141 7.76 7.15 7.41
N ALA A 142 7.09 6.53 8.37
CA ALA A 142 7.34 5.14 8.72
C ALA A 142 7.04 4.19 7.55
N PHE A 143 5.87 4.33 6.90
CA PHE A 143 5.53 3.56 5.70
C PHE A 143 6.51 3.83 4.55
N CYS A 144 6.91 5.09 4.36
CA CYS A 144 7.86 5.49 3.33
C CYS A 144 9.23 4.84 3.52
N LEU A 145 9.75 4.80 4.75
CA LEU A 145 11.04 4.18 5.07
C LEU A 145 11.01 2.65 4.95
N GLU A 146 9.91 2.00 5.35
CA GLU A 146 9.73 0.56 5.12
C GLU A 146 9.74 0.23 3.63
N ALA A 147 9.05 1.04 2.81
CA ALA A 147 9.02 0.88 1.37
C ALA A 147 10.39 1.13 0.72
N LEU A 148 11.11 2.19 1.10
CA LEU A 148 12.48 2.47 0.61
C LEU A 148 13.45 1.32 0.90
N LYS A 149 13.35 0.74 2.10
CA LYS A 149 14.15 -0.42 2.48
C LYS A 149 13.83 -1.62 1.58
N LEU A 150 12.56 -1.84 1.28
CA LEU A 150 12.11 -2.92 0.41
C LEU A 150 12.59 -2.70 -1.04
N THR A 151 12.37 -1.51 -1.61
CA THR A 151 12.78 -1.20 -2.99
C THR A 151 14.29 -1.27 -3.18
N THR A 152 15.07 -0.89 -2.16
CA THR A 152 16.53 -1.00 -2.16
C THR A 152 16.97 -2.47 -2.12
N LYS A 153 16.35 -3.30 -1.27
CA LYS A 153 16.60 -4.76 -1.24
C LYS A 153 16.26 -5.43 -2.58
N LEU A 154 15.18 -5.00 -3.24
CA LEU A 154 14.74 -5.50 -4.53
C LEU A 154 15.50 -4.91 -5.73
N GLN A 155 16.37 -3.92 -5.49
CA GLN A 155 17.12 -3.21 -6.52
C GLN A 155 16.23 -2.62 -7.63
N ILE A 156 15.14 -1.94 -7.23
CA ILE A 156 14.20 -1.28 -8.15
C ILE A 156 14.39 0.25 -8.06
N PRO A 157 15.38 0.83 -8.76
CA PRO A 157 15.76 2.23 -8.58
C PRO A 157 14.64 3.22 -8.95
N SER A 158 13.79 2.89 -9.93
CA SER A 158 12.64 3.72 -10.28
C SER A 158 11.64 3.87 -9.12
N GLN A 159 11.35 2.80 -8.40
CA GLN A 159 10.48 2.87 -7.22
C GLN A 159 11.20 3.47 -6.01
N CYS A 160 12.50 3.24 -5.85
CA CYS A 160 13.30 3.97 -4.85
C CYS A 160 13.16 5.49 -5.05
N ALA A 161 13.27 5.97 -6.29
CA ALA A 161 13.12 7.38 -6.62
C ALA A 161 11.74 7.92 -6.23
N VAL A 162 10.66 7.19 -6.54
CA VAL A 162 9.29 7.57 -6.14
C VAL A 162 9.19 7.78 -4.62
N PHE A 163 9.66 6.81 -3.82
CA PHE A 163 9.58 6.95 -2.37
C PHE A 163 10.53 8.00 -1.79
N LEU A 164 11.67 8.30 -2.43
CA LEU A 164 12.53 9.40 -2.02
C LEU A 164 11.87 10.76 -2.27
N VAL A 165 11.15 10.91 -3.39
CA VAL A 165 10.35 12.12 -3.66
C VAL A 165 9.27 12.28 -2.59
N LEU A 166 8.51 11.23 -2.29
CA LEU A 166 7.50 11.26 -1.23
C LEU A 166 8.10 11.59 0.13
N LYS A 167 9.27 11.02 0.45
CA LYS A 167 9.99 11.36 1.68
C LYS A 167 10.35 12.85 1.71
N GLY A 168 10.89 13.40 0.64
CA GLY A 168 11.20 14.82 0.51
C GLY A 168 9.97 15.72 0.72
N GLU A 169 8.83 15.35 0.13
CA GLU A 169 7.55 16.05 0.34
C GLU A 169 7.14 16.06 1.83
N LEU A 170 7.31 14.94 2.53
CA LEU A 170 7.04 14.86 3.97
C LEU A 170 7.99 15.74 4.80
N GLU A 171 9.28 15.84 4.44
CA GLU A 171 10.23 16.73 5.13
C GLU A 171 9.88 18.21 4.88
N LEU A 172 9.42 18.56 3.67
CA LEU A 172 8.93 19.91 3.37
C LEU A 172 7.73 20.29 4.23
N VAL A 173 6.78 19.36 4.46
CA VAL A 173 5.66 19.60 5.38
C VAL A 173 6.15 19.89 6.81
N ARG A 174 7.32 19.36 7.21
CA ARG A 174 7.98 19.67 8.50
C ARG A 174 8.87 20.91 8.47
N SER A 175 8.94 21.61 7.33
CA SER A 175 9.86 22.74 7.09
C SER A 175 11.35 22.37 7.19
N ASP A 176 11.70 21.11 6.93
CA ASP A 176 13.09 20.63 6.92
C ASP A 176 13.63 20.58 5.48
N ILE A 177 14.05 21.75 5.01
CA ILE A 177 14.46 21.97 3.61
C ILE A 177 15.76 21.24 3.30
N ASP A 178 16.69 21.17 4.26
CA ASP A 178 18.00 20.52 4.07
C ASP A 178 17.83 19.02 3.83
N LEU A 179 16.97 18.35 4.61
CA LEU A 179 16.66 16.93 4.40
C LEU A 179 15.92 16.70 3.07
N CYS A 180 14.96 17.56 2.72
CA CYS A 180 14.31 17.48 1.42
C CYS A 180 15.32 17.60 0.27
N GLN A 181 16.24 18.56 0.34
CA GLN A 181 17.26 18.75 -0.69
C GLN A 181 18.16 17.52 -0.80
N SER A 182 18.58 16.94 0.33
CA SER A 182 19.38 15.71 0.34
C SER A 182 18.64 14.54 -0.32
N ASP A 183 17.34 14.37 -0.05
CA ASP A 183 16.53 13.32 -0.65
C ASP A 183 16.38 13.50 -2.16
N LEU A 184 16.15 14.73 -2.63
CA LEU A 184 16.06 15.03 -4.06
C LEU A 184 17.39 14.87 -4.79
N GLN A 185 18.53 15.17 -4.14
CA GLN A 185 19.85 14.87 -4.70
C GLN A 185 20.05 13.36 -4.88
N GLN A 186 19.57 12.55 -3.94
CA GLN A 186 19.62 11.09 -4.07
C GLN A 186 18.73 10.58 -5.21
N VAL A 187 17.56 11.19 -5.43
CA VAL A 187 16.71 10.91 -6.60
C VAL A 187 17.46 11.18 -7.89
N LEU A 188 18.09 12.36 -8.02
CA LEU A 188 18.85 12.74 -9.21
C LEU A 188 19.95 11.72 -9.50
N PHE A 189 20.75 11.36 -8.49
CA PHE A 189 21.80 10.35 -8.62
C PHE A 189 21.27 8.99 -9.10
N LEU A 190 20.13 8.53 -8.56
CA LEU A 190 19.53 7.25 -8.96
C LEU A 190 19.06 7.29 -10.42
N LEU A 191 18.44 8.40 -10.85
CA LEU A 191 17.96 8.54 -12.22
C LEU A 191 19.11 8.62 -13.23
N GLU A 192 20.17 9.38 -12.91
CA GLU A 192 21.39 9.47 -13.73
C GLU A 192 22.14 8.14 -13.82
N SER A 193 22.08 7.31 -12.78
CA SER A 193 22.73 5.98 -12.78
C SER A 193 21.96 4.93 -13.58
N CYS A 194 20.71 5.22 -13.97
CA CYS A 194 19.85 4.31 -14.75
C CYS A 194 19.78 4.65 -16.25
N THR A 195 20.39 5.77 -16.67
CA THR A 195 20.53 6.21 -18.08
C THR A 195 21.87 5.80 -18.65
#